data_AF-A0A2R6G5I0-F1
#
_entry.id   AF-A0A2R6G5I0-F1
#
_cell.length_a   1.000
_cell.length_b   1.000
_cell.length_c   1.000
_cell.angle_alpha   90.00
_cell.angle_beta   90.00
_cell.angle_gamma   90.00
#
_symmetry.space_group_name_H-M   'P 1'
#
loop_
_entity.id
_entity.type
_entity.pdbx_description
1 polymer ?
#
loop_
_entity_poly.entity_id
_entity_poly.type
_entity_poly.pdbx_seq_one_letter_code
_entity_poly.pdbx_strand_id
1 'polypeptide(L)'
;MGDADLQTLIAEREQGFEQLQDRVESGDVPSENRPSTLSFLSKDARWLGDLYALDGQPDASTAWFDEAARYGLDHLRAKADRTGEHAWESRPQQTIDLLYAAVLGRDEDRLADVVTATRASPAPFPEQFPDAAPWYHYSRSLAGCLADEPETTSEHRAQLAAASERHTAGFDEFFDALGGVLDGLLADDGRQLAAGIEALIADLSDSERDPHHVRVPASALVELGSRRGLAVDVADGHVYEHVRG
;
A
#
# COMPACT_ATOMS: atom_id res chain seq x y z
N MET A 1 -20.23 13.91 4.94
CA MET A 1 -19.35 15.08 5.17
C MET A 1 -19.73 16.10 4.11
N GLY A 2 -19.98 17.36 4.47
CA GLY A 2 -20.23 18.40 3.46
C GLY A 2 -18.93 18.87 2.82
N ASP A 3 -18.98 19.41 1.60
CA ASP A 3 -17.79 19.89 0.86
C ASP A 3 -16.95 20.88 1.67
N ALA A 4 -17.60 21.76 2.44
CA ALA A 4 -16.91 22.72 3.31
C ALA A 4 -16.15 22.06 4.49
N ASP A 5 -16.64 20.92 4.99
CA ASP A 5 -15.97 20.18 6.07
C ASP A 5 -14.74 19.43 5.52
N LEU A 6 -14.82 18.90 4.30
CA LEU A 6 -13.72 18.21 3.62
C LEU A 6 -12.57 19.18 3.29
N GLN A 7 -12.89 20.34 2.71
CA GLN A 7 -11.89 21.38 2.43
C GLN A 7 -11.19 21.87 3.70
N THR A 8 -11.92 22.01 4.81
CA THR A 8 -11.33 22.37 6.11
C THR A 8 -10.37 21.29 6.59
N LEU A 9 -10.77 20.01 6.50
CA LEU A 9 -9.93 18.88 6.90
C LEU A 9 -8.65 18.77 6.05
N ILE A 10 -8.76 18.97 4.73
CA ILE A 10 -7.60 19.03 3.83
C ILE A 10 -6.63 20.12 4.29
N ALA A 11 -7.12 21.36 4.46
CA ALA A 11 -6.27 22.50 4.82
C ALA A 11 -5.58 22.32 6.19
N GLU A 12 -6.30 21.82 7.19
CA GLU A 12 -5.72 21.51 8.51
C GLU A 12 -4.63 20.44 8.41
N ARG A 13 -4.83 19.44 7.55
CA ARG A 13 -3.89 18.33 7.39
C ARG A 13 -2.65 18.74 6.60
N GLU A 14 -2.80 19.53 5.55
CA GLU A 14 -1.67 20.12 4.80
C GLU A 14 -0.82 20.99 5.72
N GLN A 15 -1.45 21.85 6.53
CA GLN A 15 -0.72 22.67 7.49
C GLN A 15 0.10 21.83 8.49
N GLY A 16 -0.49 20.74 9.01
CA GLY A 16 0.21 19.82 9.90
C GLY A 16 1.36 19.09 9.21
N PHE A 17 1.16 18.70 7.96
CA PHE A 17 2.17 18.05 7.13
C PHE A 17 3.36 18.99 6.86
N GLU A 18 3.10 20.21 6.38
CA GLU A 18 4.11 21.24 6.07
C GLU A 18 4.98 21.55 7.30
N GLN A 19 4.35 21.75 8.47
CA GLN A 19 5.09 21.99 9.71
C GLN A 19 6.02 20.84 10.10
N LEU A 20 5.59 19.60 9.84
CA LEU A 20 6.40 18.43 10.15
C LEU A 20 7.51 18.21 9.11
N GLN A 21 7.22 18.46 7.84
CA GLN A 21 8.16 18.44 6.73
C GLN A 21 9.29 19.45 6.96
N ASP A 22 8.95 20.71 7.24
CA ASP A 22 9.90 21.79 7.51
C ASP A 22 10.90 21.40 8.60
N ARG A 23 10.41 20.76 9.67
CA ARG A 23 11.27 20.28 10.78
C ARG A 23 12.21 19.15 10.36
N VAL A 24 11.79 18.27 9.46
CA VAL A 24 12.65 17.19 8.94
C VAL A 24 13.74 17.78 8.03
N GLU A 25 13.37 18.74 7.19
CA GLU A 25 14.23 19.39 6.20
C GLU A 25 15.23 20.36 6.85
N SER A 26 14.83 21.09 7.89
CA SER A 26 15.71 21.94 8.69
C SER A 26 16.69 21.15 9.58
N GLY A 27 16.45 19.85 9.77
CA GLY A 27 17.22 19.00 10.67
C GLY A 27 16.84 19.14 12.14
N ASP A 28 15.69 19.76 12.45
CA ASP A 28 15.16 19.94 13.82
C ASP A 28 14.55 18.65 14.41
N VAL A 29 14.53 17.56 13.65
CA VAL A 29 14.13 16.23 14.13
C VAL A 29 15.38 15.45 14.56
N PRO A 30 15.48 15.06 15.85
CA PRO A 30 16.59 14.22 16.32
C PRO A 30 16.73 12.94 15.47
N SER A 31 17.97 12.52 15.21
CA SER A 31 18.24 11.41 14.29
C SER A 31 17.57 10.10 14.72
N GLU A 32 17.44 9.88 16.03
CA GLU A 32 16.72 8.75 16.61
C GLU A 32 15.20 8.78 16.35
N ASN A 33 14.63 9.96 16.11
CA ASN A 33 13.20 10.14 15.83
C ASN A 33 12.92 10.22 14.33
N ARG A 34 13.94 10.50 13.51
CA ARG A 34 13.80 10.70 12.05
C ARG A 34 13.02 9.59 11.36
N PRO A 35 13.29 8.27 11.59
CA PRO A 35 12.48 7.24 10.95
C PRO A 35 11.00 7.33 11.32
N SER A 36 10.67 7.51 12.60
CA SER A 36 9.27 7.62 13.04
C SER A 36 8.58 8.83 12.41
N THR A 37 9.27 9.97 12.34
CA THR A 37 8.74 11.19 11.71
C THR A 37 8.49 11.01 10.22
N LEU A 38 9.41 10.39 9.48
CA LEU A 38 9.21 10.07 8.07
C LEU A 38 8.02 9.11 7.86
N SER A 39 7.82 8.15 8.77
CA SER A 39 6.64 7.27 8.73
C SER A 39 5.34 8.04 8.96
N PHE A 40 5.34 9.07 9.81
CA PHE A 40 4.16 9.94 9.99
C PHE A 40 3.88 10.76 8.74
N LEU A 41 4.90 11.38 8.14
CA LEU A 41 4.74 12.12 6.88
C LEU A 41 4.18 11.22 5.76
N SER A 42 4.70 10.00 5.61
CA SER A 42 4.17 9.04 4.62
C SER A 42 2.69 8.74 4.83
N LYS A 43 2.25 8.56 6.08
CA LYS A 43 0.83 8.32 6.40
C LYS A 43 -0.04 9.54 6.19
N ASP A 44 0.45 10.73 6.56
CA ASP A 44 -0.26 11.98 6.39
C ASP A 44 -0.44 12.32 4.90
N ALA A 45 0.62 12.15 4.09
CA ALA A 45 0.55 12.29 2.65
C ALA A 45 -0.43 11.29 2.02
N ARG A 46 -0.43 10.02 2.45
CA ARG A 46 -1.41 9.04 1.97
C ARG A 46 -2.84 9.49 2.28
N TRP A 47 -3.09 9.98 3.50
CA TRP A 47 -4.42 10.46 3.87
C TRP A 47 -4.79 11.72 3.07
N LEU A 48 -3.86 12.64 2.80
CA LEU A 48 -4.10 13.75 1.89
C LEU A 48 -4.46 13.26 0.48
N GLY A 49 -3.77 12.24 -0.03
CA GLY A 49 -4.10 11.57 -1.30
C GLY A 49 -5.55 11.07 -1.31
N ASP A 50 -5.99 10.44 -0.22
CA ASP A 50 -7.38 10.00 -0.03
C ASP A 50 -8.39 11.16 0.02
N LEU A 51 -8.06 12.24 0.74
CA LEU A 51 -8.98 13.39 0.87
C LEU A 51 -9.14 14.13 -0.45
N TYR A 52 -8.04 14.38 -1.17
CA TYR A 52 -8.09 14.97 -2.51
C TYR A 52 -8.81 14.08 -3.51
N ALA A 53 -8.72 12.76 -3.33
CA ALA A 53 -9.50 11.83 -4.14
C ALA A 53 -11.00 12.00 -3.93
N LEU A 54 -11.43 12.12 -2.68
CA LEU A 54 -12.83 12.34 -2.31
C LEU A 54 -13.34 13.71 -2.73
N ASP A 55 -12.46 14.70 -2.81
CA ASP A 55 -12.79 16.03 -3.27
C ASP A 55 -12.85 16.15 -4.81
N GLY A 56 -12.57 15.06 -5.54
CA GLY A 56 -12.59 15.05 -7.00
C GLY A 56 -11.38 15.75 -7.64
N GLN A 57 -10.25 15.77 -6.94
CA GLN A 57 -8.99 16.35 -7.42
C GLN A 57 -7.95 15.25 -7.73
N PRO A 58 -8.05 14.56 -8.88
CA PRO A 58 -7.19 13.43 -9.25
C PRO A 58 -5.70 13.78 -9.24
N ASP A 59 -5.31 14.91 -9.83
CA ASP A 59 -3.89 15.27 -9.98
C ASP A 59 -3.24 15.53 -8.62
N ALA A 60 -3.96 16.22 -7.72
CA ALA A 60 -3.51 16.45 -6.35
C ALA A 60 -3.42 15.13 -5.57
N SER A 61 -4.42 14.25 -5.73
CA SER A 61 -4.43 12.93 -5.11
C SER A 61 -3.20 12.11 -5.51
N THR A 62 -2.91 12.01 -6.82
CA THR A 62 -1.73 11.33 -7.36
C THR A 62 -0.43 11.92 -6.81
N ALA A 63 -0.29 13.25 -6.78
CA ALA A 63 0.89 13.90 -6.23
C ALA A 63 1.12 13.54 -4.74
N TRP A 64 0.05 13.52 -3.94
CA TRP A 64 0.13 13.14 -2.53
C TRP A 64 0.44 11.65 -2.32
N PHE A 65 -0.02 10.76 -3.21
CA PHE A 65 0.37 9.35 -3.17
C PHE A 65 1.85 9.13 -3.54
N ASP A 66 2.41 9.88 -4.51
CA ASP A 66 3.86 9.86 -4.75
C ASP A 66 4.63 10.38 -3.53
N GLU A 67 4.16 11.45 -2.90
CA GLU A 67 4.78 12.02 -1.70
C GLU A 67 4.74 11.02 -0.53
N ALA A 68 3.63 10.29 -0.38
CA ALA A 68 3.51 9.20 0.58
C ALA A 68 4.54 8.09 0.30
N ALA A 69 4.75 7.77 -0.98
CA ALA A 69 5.73 6.77 -1.40
C ALA A 69 7.17 7.23 -1.14
N ARG A 70 7.48 8.50 -1.43
CA ARG A 70 8.78 9.13 -1.14
C ARG A 70 9.13 9.05 0.34
N TYR A 71 8.27 9.56 1.21
CA TYR A 71 8.52 9.53 2.66
C TYR A 71 8.53 8.11 3.24
N GLY A 72 7.74 7.20 2.67
CA GLY A 72 7.75 5.79 3.05
C GLY A 72 9.10 5.14 2.74
N LEU A 73 9.65 5.40 1.56
CA LEU A 73 10.97 4.91 1.16
C LEU A 73 12.09 5.53 2.01
N ASP A 74 12.03 6.83 2.27
CA ASP A 74 12.99 7.52 3.14
C ASP A 74 12.94 6.99 4.58
N HIS A 75 11.75 6.67 5.10
CA HIS A 75 11.58 6.00 6.38
C HIS A 75 12.35 4.67 6.43
N LEU A 76 12.20 3.85 5.39
CA LEU A 76 12.81 2.53 5.31
C LEU A 76 14.34 2.62 5.24
N ARG A 77 14.86 3.56 4.43
CA ARG A 77 16.29 3.88 4.34
C ARG A 77 16.84 4.35 5.70
N ALA A 78 16.21 5.35 6.31
CA ALA A 78 16.64 5.93 7.57
C ALA A 78 16.61 4.91 8.73
N LYS A 79 15.67 3.97 8.70
CA LYS A 79 15.61 2.90 9.70
C LYS A 79 16.67 1.83 9.45
N ALA A 80 16.88 1.40 8.21
CA ALA A 80 17.97 0.49 7.87
C ALA A 80 19.35 1.03 8.29
N ASP A 81 19.61 2.32 8.05
CA ASP A 81 20.86 2.99 8.46
C ASP A 81 21.06 2.99 9.98
N ARG A 82 19.97 3.05 10.76
CA ARG A 82 20.01 3.12 12.22
C ARG A 82 20.17 1.75 12.87
N THR A 83 19.34 0.78 12.49
CA THR A 83 19.26 -0.50 13.19
C THR A 83 20.21 -1.53 12.61
N GLY A 84 20.71 -1.34 11.38
CA GLY A 84 21.39 -2.40 10.62
C GLY A 84 20.44 -3.53 10.20
N GLU A 85 19.31 -3.69 10.90
CA GLU A 85 18.13 -4.45 10.51
C GLU A 85 17.39 -3.72 9.39
N HIS A 86 16.91 -4.50 8.43
CA HIS A 86 16.06 -3.96 7.39
C HIS A 86 14.75 -3.51 8.03
N ALA A 87 14.41 -2.22 7.93
CA ALA A 87 13.19 -1.60 8.49
C ALA A 87 11.89 -2.40 8.31
N TRP A 88 11.87 -3.14 7.21
CA TRP A 88 10.92 -4.14 6.74
C TRP A 88 10.61 -5.25 7.76
N GLU A 89 11.57 -5.60 8.63
CA GLU A 89 11.50 -6.66 9.64
C GLU A 89 10.57 -6.37 10.82
N SER A 90 9.79 -5.30 10.78
CA SER A 90 8.90 -4.98 11.91
C SER A 90 7.46 -4.73 11.52
N ARG A 91 7.17 -4.42 10.25
CA ARG A 91 5.84 -4.00 9.78
C ARG A 91 5.62 -4.25 8.27
N PRO A 92 5.50 -5.52 7.81
CA PRO A 92 5.23 -5.83 6.41
C PRO A 92 3.92 -5.23 5.86
N GLN A 93 2.96 -4.90 6.72
CA GLN A 93 1.78 -4.12 6.33
C GLN A 93 2.13 -2.73 5.76
N GLN A 94 3.13 -2.05 6.35
CA GLN A 94 3.56 -0.74 5.86
C GLN A 94 4.20 -0.82 4.47
N THR A 95 4.77 -1.98 4.12
CA THR A 95 5.28 -2.24 2.77
C THR A 95 4.18 -2.30 1.74
N ILE A 96 3.07 -2.92 2.09
CA ILE A 96 1.92 -3.06 1.21
C ILE A 96 1.28 -1.69 0.98
N ASP A 97 1.10 -0.91 2.05
CA ASP A 97 0.64 0.47 1.96
C ASP A 97 1.54 1.32 1.04
N LEU A 98 2.86 1.11 1.11
CA LEU A 98 3.84 1.79 0.28
C LEU A 98 3.76 1.37 -1.20
N LEU A 99 3.61 0.08 -1.49
CA LEU A 99 3.39 -0.42 -2.84
C LEU A 99 2.11 0.19 -3.45
N TYR A 100 1.02 0.24 -2.68
CA TYR A 100 -0.23 0.86 -3.14
C TYR A 100 -0.07 2.36 -3.40
N ALA A 101 0.59 3.09 -2.48
CA ALA A 101 0.87 4.51 -2.68
C ALA A 101 1.73 4.74 -3.94
N ALA A 102 2.76 3.92 -4.18
CA ALA A 102 3.61 4.04 -5.36
C ALA A 102 2.84 3.77 -6.67
N VAL A 103 1.95 2.77 -6.69
CA VAL A 103 1.06 2.52 -7.84
C VAL A 103 0.14 3.71 -8.11
N LEU A 104 -0.44 4.30 -7.07
CA LEU A 104 -1.34 5.45 -7.21
C LEU A 104 -0.61 6.77 -7.51
N GLY A 105 0.66 6.89 -7.13
CA GLY A 105 1.52 8.04 -7.39
C GLY A 105 1.98 8.17 -8.84
N ARG A 106 1.91 7.10 -9.64
CA ARG A 106 2.20 7.09 -11.10
C ARG A 106 3.59 7.57 -11.51
N ASP A 107 4.54 7.64 -10.57
CA ASP A 107 5.97 7.81 -10.85
C ASP A 107 6.64 6.43 -10.97
N GLU A 108 7.07 6.07 -12.18
CA GLU A 108 7.64 4.76 -12.48
C GLU A 108 9.00 4.53 -11.81
N ASP A 109 9.81 5.58 -11.65
CA ASP A 109 11.11 5.48 -10.99
C ASP A 109 10.89 5.23 -9.48
N ARG A 110 9.92 5.93 -8.87
CA ARG A 110 9.50 5.69 -7.48
C ARG A 110 8.96 4.29 -7.29
N LEU A 111 8.11 3.82 -8.19
CA LEU A 111 7.55 2.47 -8.14
C LEU A 111 8.66 1.42 -8.19
N ALA A 112 9.61 1.56 -9.10
CA ALA A 112 10.76 0.66 -9.20
C ALA A 112 11.63 0.67 -7.93
N ASP A 113 11.85 1.83 -7.33
CA ASP A 113 12.58 2.00 -6.06
C ASP A 113 11.87 1.29 -4.90
N VAL A 114 10.55 1.45 -4.78
CA VAL A 114 9.71 0.80 -3.75
C VAL A 114 9.68 -0.71 -3.93
N VAL A 115 9.53 -1.20 -5.17
CA VAL A 115 9.59 -2.63 -5.51
C VAL A 115 10.96 -3.20 -5.13
N THR A 116 12.04 -2.53 -5.53
CA THR A 116 13.41 -2.94 -5.18
C THR A 116 13.60 -3.02 -3.68
N ALA A 117 13.16 -1.99 -2.96
CA ALA A 117 13.33 -1.94 -1.51
C ALA A 117 12.47 -3.02 -0.80
N THR A 118 11.25 -3.30 -1.28
CA THR A 118 10.41 -4.42 -0.80
C THR A 118 11.10 -5.78 -1.01
N ARG A 119 11.76 -5.94 -2.17
CA ARG A 119 12.51 -7.14 -2.53
C ARG A 119 13.83 -7.32 -1.76
N ALA A 120 14.35 -6.25 -1.17
CA ALA A 120 15.54 -6.31 -0.33
C ALA A 120 15.27 -6.85 1.09
N SER A 121 14.00 -6.99 1.51
CA SER A 121 13.66 -7.55 2.83
C SER A 121 14.20 -8.99 2.97
N PRO A 122 14.86 -9.34 4.09
CA PRO A 122 15.63 -10.58 4.20
C PRO A 122 14.74 -11.82 4.38
N ALA A 123 15.15 -12.92 3.73
CA ALA A 123 14.45 -14.21 3.70
C ALA A 123 14.17 -14.91 5.06
N PRO A 124 14.97 -14.77 6.15
CA PRO A 124 14.64 -15.41 7.44
C PRO A 124 13.46 -14.75 8.18
N PHE A 125 12.91 -13.64 7.69
CA PHE A 125 11.81 -12.91 8.33
C PHE A 125 10.56 -13.77 8.66
N PRO A 126 9.93 -14.51 7.71
CA PRO A 126 8.73 -15.30 7.99
C PRO A 126 8.94 -16.43 9.02
N GLU A 127 10.17 -16.93 9.18
CA GLU A 127 10.50 -17.92 10.21
C GLU A 127 10.60 -17.28 11.61
N GLN A 128 11.13 -16.05 11.68
CA GLN A 128 11.27 -15.30 12.93
C GLN A 128 9.95 -14.70 13.40
N PHE A 129 9.08 -14.32 12.46
CA PHE A 129 7.81 -13.65 12.72
C PHE A 129 6.66 -14.35 11.98
N PRO A 130 6.26 -15.56 12.42
CA PRO A 130 5.24 -16.36 11.72
C PRO A 130 3.89 -15.63 11.60
N ASP A 131 3.52 -14.83 12.61
CA ASP A 131 2.29 -14.05 12.58
C ASP A 131 2.29 -12.96 11.48
N ALA A 132 3.47 -12.53 11.05
CA ALA A 132 3.66 -11.53 10.01
C ALA A 132 3.96 -12.16 8.63
N ALA A 133 4.07 -13.48 8.55
CA ALA A 133 4.46 -14.20 7.33
C ALA A 133 3.46 -14.01 6.16
N PRO A 134 2.12 -14.04 6.35
CA PRO A 134 1.19 -13.78 5.25
C PRO A 134 1.39 -12.40 4.63
N TRP A 135 1.52 -11.36 5.47
CA TRP A 135 1.78 -9.99 5.00
C TRP A 135 3.11 -9.89 4.23
N TYR A 136 4.15 -10.56 4.74
CA TYR A 136 5.43 -10.65 4.05
C TYR A 136 5.25 -11.29 2.66
N HIS A 137 4.68 -12.48 2.58
CA HIS A 137 4.50 -13.19 1.31
C HIS A 137 3.58 -12.46 0.33
N TYR A 138 2.53 -11.81 0.81
CA TYR A 138 1.68 -10.97 -0.03
C TYR A 138 2.47 -9.79 -0.60
N SER A 139 3.20 -9.04 0.23
CA SER A 139 3.99 -7.88 -0.22
C SER A 139 5.03 -8.28 -1.28
N ARG A 140 5.66 -9.44 -1.12
CA ARG A 140 6.65 -9.99 -2.06
C ARG A 140 6.01 -10.44 -3.37
N SER A 141 4.85 -11.06 -3.29
CA SER A 141 4.10 -11.47 -4.49
C SER A 141 3.65 -10.25 -5.27
N LEU A 142 3.10 -9.24 -4.60
CA LEU A 142 2.68 -7.99 -5.23
C LEU A 142 3.86 -7.24 -5.87
N ALA A 143 5.00 -7.16 -5.18
CA ALA A 143 6.22 -6.59 -5.76
C ALA A 143 6.73 -7.41 -6.96
N GLY A 144 6.57 -8.74 -6.95
CA GLY A 144 6.84 -9.61 -8.09
C GLY A 144 5.93 -9.32 -9.28
N CYS A 145 4.62 -9.14 -9.05
CA CYS A 145 3.66 -8.72 -10.09
C CYS A 145 4.08 -7.38 -10.70
N LEU A 146 4.45 -6.40 -9.88
CA LEU A 146 4.85 -5.06 -10.32
C LEU A 146 6.19 -5.04 -11.07
N ALA A 147 7.04 -6.05 -10.86
CA ALA A 147 8.31 -6.22 -11.55
C ALA A 147 8.23 -7.13 -12.79
N ASP A 148 7.05 -7.63 -13.15
CA ASP A 148 6.84 -8.68 -14.17
C ASP A 148 7.70 -9.94 -13.92
N GLU A 149 7.79 -10.37 -12.65
CA GLU A 149 8.54 -11.55 -12.21
C GLU A 149 7.59 -12.69 -11.78
N PRO A 150 7.04 -13.48 -12.73
CA PRO A 150 6.00 -14.47 -12.45
C PRO A 150 6.48 -15.61 -11.56
N GLU A 151 7.77 -15.97 -11.60
CA GLU A 151 8.34 -17.01 -10.75
C GLU A 151 8.34 -16.60 -9.27
N THR A 152 8.86 -15.41 -8.97
CA THR A 152 8.85 -14.82 -7.61
C THR A 152 7.43 -14.63 -7.10
N THR A 153 6.53 -14.19 -7.98
CA THR A 153 5.12 -14.03 -7.67
C THR A 153 4.48 -15.37 -7.30
N SER A 154 4.68 -16.40 -8.13
CA SER A 154 4.11 -17.74 -7.91
C SER A 154 4.64 -18.41 -6.65
N GLU A 155 5.95 -18.28 -6.39
CA GLU A 155 6.58 -18.81 -5.18
C GLU A 155 5.97 -18.20 -3.93
N HIS A 156 5.94 -16.87 -3.84
CA HIS A 156 5.41 -16.19 -2.66
C HIS A 156 3.89 -16.30 -2.54
N ARG A 157 3.16 -16.46 -3.64
CA ARG A 157 1.72 -16.77 -3.62
C ARG A 157 1.43 -18.14 -3.00
N ALA A 158 2.25 -19.15 -3.31
CA ALA A 158 2.15 -20.46 -2.69
C ALA A 158 2.49 -20.40 -1.19
N GLN A 159 3.51 -19.62 -0.81
CA GLN A 159 3.85 -19.41 0.59
C GLN A 159 2.78 -18.63 1.35
N LEU A 160 2.11 -17.66 0.71
CA LEU A 160 0.96 -16.97 1.28
C LEU A 160 -0.14 -17.97 1.64
N ALA A 161 -0.53 -18.85 0.71
CA ALA A 161 -1.55 -19.88 0.99
C ALA A 161 -1.16 -20.75 2.19
N ALA A 162 0.08 -21.25 2.22
CA ALA A 162 0.58 -22.07 3.31
C ALA A 162 0.68 -21.33 4.66
N ALA A 163 0.95 -20.01 4.64
CA ALA A 163 1.02 -19.18 5.82
C ALA A 163 -0.37 -18.82 6.36
N SER A 164 -1.35 -18.59 5.48
CA SER A 164 -2.74 -18.31 5.85
C SER A 164 -3.39 -19.50 6.54
N GLU A 165 -3.18 -20.73 6.05
CA GLU A 165 -3.71 -21.96 6.69
C GLU A 165 -3.25 -22.16 8.15
N ARG A 166 -2.14 -21.53 8.55
CA ARG A 166 -1.56 -21.62 9.90
C ARG A 166 -2.02 -20.48 10.81
N HIS A 167 -2.64 -19.44 10.26
CA HIS A 167 -3.11 -18.29 11.02
C HIS A 167 -4.43 -18.61 11.72
N THR A 168 -4.75 -17.85 12.76
CA THR A 168 -5.91 -18.15 13.61
C THR A 168 -7.20 -17.72 12.91
N ALA A 169 -8.26 -18.53 13.03
CA ALA A 169 -9.59 -18.26 12.46
C ALA A 169 -10.01 -16.80 12.62
N GLY A 170 -10.17 -16.08 11.49
CA GLY A 170 -10.59 -14.68 11.44
C GLY A 170 -9.84 -13.80 10.43
N PHE A 171 -8.69 -14.24 9.90
CA PHE A 171 -8.00 -13.56 8.79
C PHE A 171 -7.93 -14.40 7.50
N ASP A 172 -8.50 -15.60 7.52
CA ASP A 172 -8.46 -16.55 6.40
C ASP A 172 -9.15 -15.94 5.17
N GLU A 173 -10.34 -15.35 5.34
CA GLU A 173 -11.10 -14.71 4.26
C GLU A 173 -10.35 -13.50 3.67
N PHE A 174 -9.71 -12.68 4.51
CA PHE A 174 -8.88 -11.57 4.07
C PHE A 174 -7.70 -12.02 3.20
N PHE A 175 -6.92 -13.02 3.67
CA PHE A 175 -5.77 -13.49 2.89
C PHE A 175 -6.16 -14.33 1.67
N ASP A 176 -7.31 -14.98 1.70
CA ASP A 176 -7.91 -15.64 0.52
C ASP A 176 -8.29 -14.61 -0.54
N ALA A 177 -8.89 -13.48 -0.14
CA ALA A 177 -9.18 -12.38 -1.04
C ALA A 177 -7.91 -11.80 -1.67
N LEU A 178 -6.87 -11.55 -0.85
CA LEU A 178 -5.55 -11.13 -1.33
C LEU A 178 -4.90 -12.16 -2.27
N GLY A 179 -5.09 -13.45 -1.99
CA GLY A 179 -4.67 -14.55 -2.86
C GLY A 179 -5.38 -14.52 -4.21
N GLY A 180 -6.70 -14.31 -4.22
CA GLY A 180 -7.50 -14.18 -5.43
C GLY A 180 -7.08 -13.00 -6.31
N VAL A 181 -6.73 -11.86 -5.71
CA VAL A 181 -6.15 -10.70 -6.40
C VAL A 181 -4.85 -11.09 -7.12
N LEU A 182 -3.93 -11.76 -6.41
CA LEU A 182 -2.65 -12.19 -6.99
C LEU A 182 -2.86 -13.22 -8.10
N ASP A 183 -3.82 -14.13 -7.95
CA ASP A 183 -4.13 -15.14 -8.96
C ASP A 183 -4.68 -14.47 -10.24
N GLY A 184 -5.56 -13.48 -10.11
CA GLY A 184 -6.05 -12.69 -11.24
C GLY A 184 -4.94 -11.92 -11.96
N LEU A 185 -3.99 -11.35 -11.21
CA LEU A 185 -2.80 -10.72 -11.77
C LEU A 185 -1.88 -11.72 -12.45
N LEU A 186 -1.65 -12.90 -11.88
CA LEU A 186 -0.81 -13.94 -12.47
C LEU A 186 -1.40 -14.52 -13.77
N ALA A 187 -2.72 -14.67 -13.82
CA ALA A 187 -3.44 -15.23 -14.95
C ALA A 187 -3.78 -14.22 -16.05
N ASP A 188 -3.49 -12.92 -15.84
CA ASP A 188 -4.01 -11.83 -16.67
C ASP A 188 -5.54 -11.90 -16.84
N ASP A 189 -6.25 -12.27 -15.77
CA ASP A 189 -7.71 -12.40 -15.75
C ASP A 189 -8.35 -11.25 -14.96
N GLY A 190 -8.83 -10.24 -15.69
CA GLY A 190 -9.50 -9.07 -15.11
C GLY A 190 -10.77 -9.40 -14.31
N ARG A 191 -11.47 -10.50 -14.61
CA ARG A 191 -12.65 -10.92 -13.84
C ARG A 191 -12.26 -11.55 -12.52
N GLN A 192 -11.22 -12.38 -12.53
CA GLN A 192 -10.69 -12.97 -11.31
C GLN A 192 -10.07 -11.89 -10.40
N LEU A 193 -9.35 -10.94 -10.99
CA LEU A 193 -8.84 -9.77 -10.28
C LEU A 193 -9.98 -8.96 -9.65
N ALA A 194 -11.03 -8.64 -10.42
CA ALA A 194 -12.20 -7.93 -9.91
C ALA A 194 -12.87 -8.69 -8.74
N ALA A 195 -13.10 -9.99 -8.87
CA ALA A 195 -13.68 -10.81 -7.81
C ALA A 195 -12.83 -10.82 -6.53
N GLY A 196 -11.50 -10.86 -6.67
CA GLY A 196 -10.59 -10.74 -5.52
C GLY A 196 -10.66 -9.38 -4.84
N ILE A 197 -10.74 -8.29 -5.63
CA ILE A 197 -10.91 -6.93 -5.11
C ILE A 197 -12.25 -6.78 -4.39
N GLU A 198 -13.34 -7.31 -4.95
CA GLU A 198 -14.67 -7.28 -4.33
C GLU A 198 -14.72 -8.07 -3.02
N ALA A 199 -14.08 -9.24 -2.97
CA ALA A 199 -13.95 -10.01 -1.74
C ALA A 199 -13.15 -9.24 -0.67
N LEU A 200 -12.07 -8.56 -1.07
CA LEU A 200 -11.26 -7.73 -0.17
C LEU A 200 -12.07 -6.56 0.38
N ILE A 201 -12.89 -5.92 -0.46
CA ILE A 201 -13.78 -4.83 -0.05
C ILE A 201 -14.82 -5.32 0.95
N ALA A 202 -15.43 -6.49 0.71
CA ALA A 202 -16.44 -7.07 1.59
C ALA A 202 -15.87 -7.38 2.98
N ASP A 203 -14.75 -8.08 3.06
CA ASP A 203 -14.08 -8.45 4.33
C ASP A 203 -13.72 -7.20 5.15
N LEU A 204 -13.14 -6.19 4.49
CA LEU A 204 -12.74 -4.97 5.19
C LEU A 204 -13.93 -4.10 5.62
N SER A 205 -15.08 -4.18 4.95
CA SER A 205 -16.29 -3.43 5.29
C SER A 205 -17.05 -4.03 6.48
N ASP A 206 -16.95 -5.35 6.68
CA ASP A 206 -17.60 -6.05 7.80
C ASP A 206 -16.80 -5.94 9.11
N SER A 207 -15.50 -5.71 9.00
CA SER A 207 -14.71 -5.20 10.13
C SER A 207 -15.07 -3.73 10.33
N GLU A 208 -15.33 -3.25 11.57
CA GLU A 208 -15.59 -1.82 11.88
C GLU A 208 -14.37 -0.89 11.60
N ARG A 209 -13.51 -1.26 10.64
CA ARG A 209 -12.33 -0.53 10.21
C ARG A 209 -12.74 0.67 9.38
N ASP A 210 -11.92 1.72 9.48
CA ASP A 210 -12.11 2.95 8.73
C ASP A 210 -12.22 2.64 7.22
N PRO A 211 -13.28 3.10 6.50
CA PRO A 211 -13.44 2.88 5.07
C PRO A 211 -12.23 3.35 4.23
N HIS A 212 -11.39 4.25 4.75
CA HIS A 212 -10.11 4.64 4.12
C HIS A 212 -9.11 3.47 3.99
N HIS A 213 -9.17 2.48 4.89
CA HIS A 213 -8.31 1.28 4.80
C HIS A 213 -8.66 0.36 3.64
N VAL A 214 -9.84 0.52 3.02
CA VAL A 214 -10.33 -0.31 1.92
C VAL A 214 -10.08 0.34 0.57
N ARG A 215 -10.25 1.67 0.51
CA ARG A 215 -10.26 2.43 -0.74
C ARG A 215 -8.91 2.50 -1.44
N VAL A 216 -7.84 2.72 -0.67
CA VAL A 216 -6.47 2.77 -1.22
C VAL A 216 -6.06 1.43 -1.82
N PRO A 217 -6.13 0.28 -1.10
CA PRO A 217 -5.82 -1.01 -1.69
C PRO A 217 -6.64 -1.31 -2.94
N ALA A 218 -7.96 -1.13 -2.89
CA ALA A 218 -8.82 -1.42 -4.04
C ALA A 218 -8.46 -0.55 -5.24
N SER A 219 -8.29 0.76 -5.06
CA SER A 219 -7.92 1.68 -6.14
C SER A 219 -6.56 1.36 -6.74
N ALA A 220 -5.57 1.04 -5.92
CA ALA A 220 -4.24 0.65 -6.39
C ALA A 220 -4.28 -0.65 -7.20
N LEU A 221 -5.10 -1.63 -6.80
CA LEU A 221 -5.24 -2.91 -7.49
C LEU A 221 -6.01 -2.78 -8.82
N VAL A 222 -7.03 -1.93 -8.88
CA VAL A 222 -7.71 -1.61 -10.16
C VAL A 222 -6.74 -0.86 -11.09
N GLU A 223 -5.97 0.10 -10.58
CA GLU A 223 -4.95 0.84 -11.36
C GLU A 223 -3.89 -0.12 -11.90
N LEU A 224 -3.42 -1.06 -11.08
CA LEU A 224 -2.49 -2.11 -11.51
C LEU A 224 -3.09 -2.98 -12.63
N GLY A 225 -4.35 -3.41 -12.51
CA GLY A 225 -5.04 -4.13 -13.57
C GLY A 225 -5.15 -3.33 -14.86
N SER A 226 -5.50 -2.05 -14.76
CA SER A 226 -5.59 -1.13 -15.90
C SER A 226 -4.26 -0.98 -16.64
N ARG A 227 -3.16 -0.80 -15.91
CA ARG A 227 -1.79 -0.75 -16.48
C ARG A 227 -1.40 -2.01 -17.24
N ARG A 228 -1.95 -3.16 -16.84
CA ARG A 228 -1.77 -4.45 -17.54
C ARG A 228 -2.78 -4.70 -18.65
N GLY A 229 -3.63 -3.72 -18.98
CA GLY A 229 -4.65 -3.82 -20.01
C GLY A 229 -5.83 -4.72 -19.64
N LEU A 230 -6.02 -5.00 -18.35
CA LEU A 230 -7.12 -5.83 -17.86
C LEU A 230 -8.38 -4.98 -17.70
N ALA A 231 -9.49 -5.47 -18.23
CA ALA A 231 -10.79 -4.91 -17.94
C ALA A 231 -11.22 -5.34 -16.52
N VAL A 232 -11.00 -4.46 -15.54
CA VAL A 232 -11.36 -4.67 -14.14
C VAL A 232 -12.62 -3.86 -13.84
N ASP A 233 -13.76 -4.56 -13.72
CA ASP A 233 -15.06 -3.95 -13.40
C ASP A 233 -15.45 -4.35 -11.98
N VAL A 234 -15.41 -3.39 -11.06
CA VAL A 234 -15.76 -3.55 -9.64
C VAL A 234 -17.05 -2.77 -9.40
N ALA A 235 -18.07 -3.43 -8.84
CA ALA A 235 -19.33 -2.79 -8.50
C ALA A 235 -19.12 -1.66 -7.47
N ASP A 236 -19.47 -0.43 -7.84
CA ASP A 236 -18.85 0.79 -7.33
C ASP A 236 -19.17 1.23 -5.88
N GLY A 237 -18.28 2.07 -5.31
CA GLY A 237 -18.42 2.76 -4.01
C GLY A 237 -17.12 2.83 -3.17
N HIS A 238 -16.15 1.98 -3.50
CA HIS A 238 -14.92 1.76 -2.74
C HIS A 238 -13.64 2.01 -3.56
N VAL A 239 -13.75 2.37 -4.83
CA VAL A 239 -12.63 2.69 -5.72
C VAL A 239 -12.73 4.16 -6.12
N TYR A 240 -11.61 4.87 -6.15
CA TYR A 240 -11.59 6.26 -6.62
C TYR A 240 -11.78 6.33 -8.14
N GLU A 241 -12.52 7.33 -8.63
CA GLU A 241 -12.76 7.53 -10.07
C GLU A 241 -11.47 7.79 -10.89
N HIS A 242 -10.34 8.04 -10.22
CA HIS A 242 -9.02 8.29 -10.82
C HIS A 242 -8.51 7.18 -11.75
N VAL A 243 -9.09 5.98 -11.63
CA VAL A 243 -8.68 4.79 -12.39
C VAL A 243 -9.48 4.62 -13.70
N ARG A 244 -10.60 5.34 -13.86
CA ARG A 244 -11.51 5.20 -15.02
C ARG A 244 -11.37 6.32 -16.08
N GLY A 245 -10.37 7.18 -15.93
CA GLY A 245 -10.07 8.29 -16.86
C GLY A 245 -9.22 7.87 -18.06
#